data_AF-A0AAD7LWJ1-F1
#
_entry.id   AF-A0AAD7LWJ1-F1
#
_cell.length_a   1.000
_cell.length_b   1.000
_cell.length_c   1.000
_cell.angle_alpha   90.00
_cell.angle_beta   90.00
_cell.angle_gamma   90.00
#
_symmetry.space_group_name_H-M   'P 1'
#
loop_
_entity.id
_entity.type
_entity.pdbx_description
1 polymer ?
#
loop_
_entity_poly.entity_id
_entity_poly.type
_entity_poly.pdbx_seq_one_letter_code
_entity_poly.pdbx_strand_id
1 'polypeptide(L)'
;MSLKQLQDGDISYCLHHATSDANARMELLDFLNADVSLSDIWKVFSDSDARFAELALHLRGARVLRQDPLECLIQFLCSSNNNIKRITKMVDYISSLGNYLGTVEGFQFHAFPPLEQLSLISEEDLRKAGFGYRAKYITGTVTSLQSKPGGGAEWLESLRQLDLQEVIDALCTLPGVGLKVAACIALFSLDQPDAIPVDTHVWQIATRYLLPELAGSQLTPKLCIRVAEAFVSRYGKYAGWAQTLLFIAELPSQKALLHSHFWNIREHKAAKEKNGEADAR
;
A
#
# COMPACT_ATOMS: atom_id res chain seq x y z
N MET A 1 0.97 3.61 18.39
CA MET A 1 -0.28 2.90 18.69
C MET A 1 -0.01 1.41 18.77
N SER A 2 -0.65 0.69 19.69
CA SER A 2 -0.65 -0.79 19.70
C SER A 2 -2.07 -1.28 19.46
N LEU A 3 -2.23 -2.31 18.64
CA LEU A 3 -3.51 -2.92 18.28
C LEU A 3 -3.48 -4.42 18.60
N LYS A 4 -4.59 -4.95 19.11
CA LYS A 4 -4.79 -6.38 19.36
C LYS A 4 -6.21 -6.77 18.95
N GLN A 5 -6.31 -7.74 18.04
CA GLN A 5 -7.59 -8.38 17.76
C GLN A 5 -7.91 -9.37 18.89
N LEU A 6 -9.11 -9.24 19.46
CA LEU A 6 -9.65 -10.12 20.48
C LEU A 6 -10.32 -11.34 19.83
N GLN A 7 -10.58 -12.37 20.65
CA GLN A 7 -11.15 -13.64 20.17
C GLN A 7 -12.60 -13.50 19.67
N ASP A 8 -13.33 -12.50 20.16
CA ASP A 8 -14.68 -12.14 19.74
C ASP A 8 -14.70 -11.31 18.44
N GLY A 9 -13.53 -10.97 17.90
CA GLY A 9 -13.37 -10.19 16.68
C GLY A 9 -13.22 -8.68 16.91
N ASP A 10 -13.38 -8.21 18.16
CA ASP A 10 -13.18 -6.80 18.49
C ASP A 10 -11.70 -6.41 18.40
N ILE A 11 -11.43 -5.12 18.17
CA ILE A 11 -10.07 -4.58 18.14
C ILE A 11 -9.85 -3.75 19.39
N SER A 12 -8.99 -4.25 20.29
CA SER A 12 -8.44 -3.45 21.38
C SER A 12 -7.27 -2.61 20.87
N TYR A 13 -7.16 -1.38 21.36
CA TYR A 13 -6.07 -0.47 21.01
C TYR A 13 -5.55 0.28 22.24
N CYS A 14 -4.27 0.65 22.18
CA CYS A 14 -3.62 1.50 23.18
C CYS A 14 -2.78 2.57 22.46
N LEU A 15 -2.97 3.83 22.84
CA LEU A 15 -2.18 4.95 22.34
C LEU A 15 -1.26 5.47 23.43
N HIS A 16 0.03 5.19 23.27
CA HIS A 16 1.08 5.47 24.27
C HIS A 16 1.30 6.96 24.58
N HIS A 17 0.77 7.86 23.75
CA HIS A 17 0.97 9.32 23.86
C HIS A 17 -0.31 10.15 23.80
N ALA A 18 -1.48 9.53 23.76
CA ALA A 18 -2.73 10.28 23.72
C ALA A 18 -3.01 10.90 25.10
N THR A 19 -3.32 12.20 25.12
CA THR A 19 -3.66 12.94 26.34
C THR A 19 -5.09 12.69 26.81
N SER A 20 -5.93 12.03 25.98
CA SER A 20 -7.29 11.59 26.33
C SER A 20 -7.76 10.44 25.44
N ASP A 21 -8.70 9.63 25.93
CA ASP A 21 -9.35 8.53 25.18
C ASP A 21 -10.07 9.03 23.91
N ALA A 22 -10.63 10.25 23.95
CA ALA A 22 -11.31 10.83 22.80
C ALA A 22 -10.33 11.12 21.65
N ASN A 23 -9.18 11.75 21.95
CA ASN A 23 -8.13 11.99 20.97
C ASN A 23 -7.57 10.66 20.46
N ALA A 24 -7.38 9.70 21.36
CA ALA A 24 -6.91 8.37 21.02
C ALA A 24 -7.82 7.70 19.97
N ARG A 25 -9.13 7.74 20.22
CA ARG A 25 -10.13 7.21 19.30
C ARG A 25 -10.11 7.92 17.96
N MET A 26 -9.97 9.25 17.94
CA MET A 26 -9.91 10.02 16.69
C MET A 26 -8.68 9.64 15.85
N GLU A 27 -7.49 9.55 16.45
CA GLU A 27 -6.26 9.14 15.75
C GLU A 27 -6.39 7.72 15.18
N LEU A 28 -6.98 6.79 15.94
CA LEU A 28 -7.22 5.44 15.44
C LEU A 28 -8.18 5.43 14.24
N LEU A 29 -9.30 6.16 14.35
CA LEU A 29 -10.29 6.21 13.27
C LEU A 29 -9.71 6.86 12.01
N ASP A 30 -8.89 7.90 12.15
CA ASP A 30 -8.15 8.51 11.04
C ASP A 30 -7.18 7.53 10.39
N PHE A 31 -6.31 6.87 11.19
CA PHE A 31 -5.36 5.88 10.71
C PHE A 31 -6.04 4.71 10.00
N LEU A 32 -7.19 4.26 10.53
CA LEU A 32 -8.01 3.21 9.92
C LEU A 32 -8.88 3.74 8.79
N ASN A 33 -8.83 5.03 8.41
CA ASN A 33 -9.68 5.66 7.40
C ASN A 33 -11.19 5.49 7.66
N ALA A 34 -11.62 5.34 8.91
CA ALA A 34 -12.91 4.81 9.31
C ALA A 34 -14.13 5.63 8.84
N ASP A 35 -13.95 6.91 8.52
CA ASP A 35 -15.00 7.78 7.97
C ASP A 35 -15.43 7.36 6.55
N VAL A 36 -14.61 6.57 5.84
CA VAL A 36 -14.97 5.99 4.55
C VAL A 36 -15.73 4.68 4.75
N SER A 37 -17.01 4.68 4.37
CA SER A 37 -17.89 3.52 4.39
C SER A 37 -17.42 2.43 3.41
N LEU A 38 -16.87 1.34 3.97
CA LEU A 38 -16.43 0.19 3.17
C LEU A 38 -17.56 -0.44 2.37
N SER A 39 -18.76 -0.53 2.95
CA SER A 39 -19.92 -1.11 2.26
C SER A 39 -20.29 -0.32 1.01
N ASP A 40 -20.21 1.00 1.06
CA ASP A 40 -20.59 1.85 -0.07
C ASP A 40 -19.56 1.76 -1.19
N ILE A 41 -18.26 1.84 -0.85
CA ILE A 41 -17.21 1.74 -1.87
C ILE A 41 -17.11 0.32 -2.45
N TRP A 42 -17.32 -0.73 -1.65
CA TRP A 42 -17.27 -2.11 -2.15
C TRP A 42 -18.48 -2.46 -3.00
N LYS A 43 -19.62 -1.81 -2.80
CA LYS A 43 -20.76 -1.93 -3.71
C LYS A 43 -20.36 -1.48 -5.12
N VAL A 44 -19.75 -0.29 -5.24
CA VAL A 44 -19.24 0.22 -6.52
C VAL A 44 -18.24 -0.76 -7.14
N PHE A 45 -17.29 -1.26 -6.35
CA PHE A 45 -16.29 -2.20 -6.87
C PHE A 45 -16.91 -3.53 -7.34
N SER A 46 -17.83 -4.09 -6.54
CA SER A 46 -18.51 -5.36 -6.85
C SER A 46 -19.40 -5.24 -8.07
N ASP A 47 -20.11 -4.13 -8.23
CA ASP A 47 -20.94 -3.86 -9.41
C ASP A 47 -20.09 -3.70 -10.67
N SER A 48 -18.84 -3.23 -10.53
CA SER A 48 -17.91 -3.04 -11.65
C SER A 48 -17.10 -4.29 -12.05
N ASP A 49 -16.90 -5.23 -11.12
CA ASP A 49 -16.06 -6.41 -11.30
C ASP A 49 -16.57 -7.61 -10.47
N ALA A 50 -17.11 -8.61 -11.17
CA ALA A 50 -17.58 -9.86 -10.58
C ALA A 50 -16.47 -10.58 -9.79
N ARG A 51 -15.21 -10.52 -10.23
CA ARG A 51 -14.10 -11.10 -9.49
C ARG A 51 -13.88 -10.40 -8.16
N PHE A 52 -13.99 -9.07 -8.14
CA PHE A 52 -13.93 -8.31 -6.89
C PHE A 52 -15.07 -8.72 -5.96
N ALA A 53 -16.30 -8.82 -6.48
CA ALA A 53 -17.48 -9.21 -5.72
C ALA A 53 -17.30 -10.56 -5.01
N GLU A 54 -16.73 -11.54 -5.69
CA GLU A 54 -16.45 -12.86 -5.11
C GLU A 54 -15.33 -12.80 -4.06
N LEU A 55 -14.22 -12.08 -4.33
CA LEU A 55 -13.10 -11.94 -3.39
C LEU A 55 -13.49 -11.16 -2.12
N ALA A 56 -14.38 -10.17 -2.24
CA ALA A 56 -14.85 -9.34 -1.14
C ALA A 56 -15.52 -10.16 -0.03
N LEU A 57 -16.12 -11.30 -0.37
CA LEU A 57 -16.73 -12.22 0.61
C LEU A 57 -15.71 -12.80 1.59
N HIS A 58 -14.46 -12.96 1.16
CA HIS A 58 -13.37 -13.57 1.93
C HIS A 58 -12.44 -12.56 2.61
N LEU A 59 -12.42 -11.31 2.14
CA LEU A 59 -11.53 -10.26 2.63
C LEU A 59 -12.25 -9.20 3.48
N ARG A 60 -13.44 -9.52 4.01
CA ARG A 60 -14.32 -8.57 4.73
C ARG A 60 -13.56 -7.73 5.75
N GLY A 61 -13.80 -6.42 5.71
CA GLY A 61 -13.19 -5.46 6.62
C GLY A 61 -11.75 -5.07 6.26
N ALA A 62 -11.19 -5.59 5.17
CA ALA A 62 -9.88 -5.15 4.69
C ALA A 62 -9.93 -3.69 4.21
N ARG A 63 -9.00 -2.89 4.76
CA ARG A 63 -8.96 -1.43 4.64
C ARG A 63 -7.58 -0.95 4.23
N VAL A 64 -7.56 0.15 3.49
CA VAL A 64 -6.33 0.93 3.26
C VAL A 64 -6.10 1.83 4.46
N LEU A 65 -4.92 1.74 5.05
CA LEU A 65 -4.51 2.58 6.19
C LEU A 65 -4.07 3.97 5.71
N ARG A 66 -4.26 4.98 6.57
CA ARG A 66 -3.79 6.35 6.38
C ARG A 66 -2.54 6.56 7.24
N GLN A 67 -1.40 6.15 6.71
CA GLN A 67 -0.12 6.14 7.44
C GLN A 67 0.50 7.54 7.53
N ASP A 68 1.43 7.69 8.48
CA ASP A 68 2.33 8.84 8.52
C ASP A 68 3.17 8.93 7.22
N PRO A 69 3.25 10.10 6.57
CA PRO A 69 3.98 10.25 5.30
C PRO A 69 5.46 9.91 5.37
N LEU A 70 6.17 10.26 6.45
CA LEU A 70 7.60 10.00 6.59
C LEU A 70 7.85 8.51 6.79
N GLU A 71 7.13 7.89 7.71
CA GLU A 71 7.21 6.45 7.96
C GLU A 71 6.88 5.67 6.69
N CYS A 72 5.78 5.99 6.01
CA CYS A 72 5.36 5.36 4.77
C CYS A 72 6.44 5.48 3.66
N LEU A 73 7.02 6.66 3.49
CA LEU A 73 8.13 6.88 2.54
C LEU A 73 9.32 5.96 2.82
N ILE A 74 9.80 5.91 4.07
CA ILE A 74 10.95 5.08 4.43
C ILE A 74 10.64 3.58 4.28
N GLN A 75 9.45 3.14 4.68
CA GLN A 75 8.99 1.76 4.49
C GLN A 75 9.01 1.36 3.00
N PHE A 76 8.51 2.23 2.10
CA PHE A 76 8.47 1.90 0.68
C PHE A 76 9.83 2.02 -0.02
N LEU A 77 10.75 2.85 0.46
CA LEU A 77 12.16 2.81 0.04
C LEU A 77 12.79 1.45 0.34
N CYS A 78 12.46 0.83 1.48
CA CYS A 78 12.88 -0.52 1.83
C CYS A 78 12.28 -1.61 0.92
N SER A 79 11.13 -1.33 0.29
CA SER A 79 10.34 -2.30 -0.47
C SER A 79 10.83 -2.60 -1.88
N SER A 80 11.51 -1.64 -2.52
CA SER A 80 11.94 -1.74 -3.93
C SER A 80 12.74 -3.02 -4.18
N ASN A 81 12.33 -3.90 -5.11
CA ASN A 81 12.98 -5.18 -5.41
C ASN A 81 13.33 -6.02 -4.16
N ASN A 82 12.34 -6.27 -3.30
CA ASN A 82 12.52 -6.93 -2.02
C ASN A 82 11.34 -7.88 -1.70
N ASN A 83 11.36 -8.56 -0.56
CA ASN A 83 10.25 -9.38 -0.08
C ASN A 83 9.80 -8.95 1.32
N ILE A 84 8.52 -9.22 1.64
CA ILE A 84 7.87 -8.76 2.88
C ILE A 84 8.71 -9.10 4.12
N LYS A 85 9.21 -10.34 4.26
CA LYS A 85 10.00 -10.74 5.43
C LYS A 85 11.24 -9.89 5.64
N ARG A 86 11.96 -9.54 4.56
CA ARG A 86 13.16 -8.69 4.65
C ARG A 86 12.80 -7.21 4.83
N ILE A 87 11.71 -6.75 4.22
CA ILE A 87 11.20 -5.39 4.42
C ILE A 87 10.83 -5.18 5.88
N THR A 88 10.07 -6.09 6.49
CA THR A 88 9.69 -6.03 7.91
C THR A 88 10.92 -5.89 8.79
N LYS A 89 11.95 -6.73 8.60
CA LYS A 89 13.21 -6.61 9.37
C LYS A 89 13.92 -5.26 9.21
N MET A 90 13.88 -4.67 8.00
CA MET A 90 14.46 -3.35 7.76
C MET A 90 13.68 -2.26 8.50
N VAL A 91 12.36 -2.31 8.42
CA VAL A 91 11.49 -1.35 9.11
C VAL A 91 11.59 -1.51 10.63
N ASP A 92 11.65 -2.73 11.15
CA ASP A 92 11.88 -3.02 12.58
C ASP A 92 13.21 -2.44 13.05
N TYR A 93 14.28 -2.60 12.26
CA TYR A 93 15.59 -2.01 12.56
C TYR A 93 15.49 -0.47 12.66
N ILE A 94 14.91 0.20 11.66
CA ILE A 94 14.76 1.66 11.70
C ILE A 94 13.89 2.09 12.88
N SER A 95 12.77 1.41 13.10
CA SER A 95 11.86 1.71 14.21
C SER A 95 12.55 1.58 15.56
N SER A 96 13.42 0.57 15.74
CA SER A 96 14.18 0.38 16.98
C SER A 96 15.14 1.52 17.35
N LEU A 97 15.47 2.39 16.39
CA LEU A 97 16.29 3.58 16.61
C LEU A 97 15.49 4.76 17.16
N GLY A 98 14.16 4.67 17.13
CA GLY A 98 13.27 5.70 17.64
C GLY A 98 13.03 5.59 19.14
N ASN A 99 12.23 6.53 19.66
CA ASN A 99 11.95 6.62 21.09
C ASN A 99 11.22 5.36 21.59
N TYR A 100 11.74 4.73 22.64
CA TYR A 100 11.10 3.59 23.27
C TYR A 100 9.76 3.99 23.91
N LEU A 101 8.69 3.27 23.57
CA LEU A 101 7.33 3.54 24.04
C LEU A 101 6.94 2.63 25.21
N GLY A 102 7.42 1.39 25.20
CA GLY A 102 7.04 0.40 26.19
C GLY A 102 7.21 -1.03 25.71
N THR A 103 6.90 -1.97 26.60
CA THR A 103 6.87 -3.40 26.30
C THR A 103 5.45 -3.91 26.48
N VAL A 104 4.93 -4.62 25.49
CA VAL A 104 3.61 -5.27 25.53
C VAL A 104 3.79 -6.74 25.16
N GLU A 105 3.35 -7.64 26.04
CA GLU A 105 3.45 -9.10 25.84
C GLU A 105 4.86 -9.59 25.45
N GLY A 106 5.91 -8.94 25.98
CA GLY A 106 7.30 -9.29 25.70
C GLY A 106 7.89 -8.67 24.42
N PHE A 107 7.10 -7.90 23.66
CA PHE A 107 7.56 -7.15 22.49
C PHE A 107 7.86 -5.70 22.87
N GLN A 108 9.03 -5.20 22.46
CA GLN A 108 9.42 -3.80 22.62
C GLN A 108 8.86 -2.97 21.48
N PHE A 109 8.20 -1.87 21.81
CA PHE A 109 7.64 -0.92 20.86
C PHE A 109 8.40 0.40 20.92
N HIS A 110 8.71 0.92 19.74
CA HIS A 110 9.36 2.20 19.55
C HIS A 110 8.49 3.07 18.62
N ALA A 111 8.51 4.38 18.83
CA ALA A 111 7.98 5.31 17.84
C ALA A 111 8.88 5.27 16.61
N PHE A 112 8.31 5.49 15.43
CA PHE A 112 9.14 5.65 14.24
C PHE A 112 10.05 6.90 14.41
N PRO A 113 11.34 6.84 14.03
CA PRO A 113 12.25 7.96 14.28
C PRO A 113 11.82 9.19 13.46
N PRO A 114 11.75 10.39 14.07
CA PRO A 114 11.53 11.62 13.32
C PRO A 114 12.74 11.93 12.44
N LEU A 115 12.59 12.87 11.50
CA LEU A 115 13.60 13.14 10.48
C LEU A 115 14.96 13.53 11.09
N GLU A 116 14.96 14.24 12.20
CA GLU A 116 16.17 14.64 12.93
C GLU A 116 16.96 13.41 13.38
N GLN A 117 16.29 12.39 13.93
CA GLN A 117 16.95 11.14 14.33
C GLN A 117 17.41 10.33 13.11
N LEU A 118 16.59 10.26 12.06
CA LEU A 118 16.97 9.58 10.82
C LEU A 118 18.23 10.19 10.19
N SER A 119 18.43 11.49 10.32
CA SER A 119 19.59 12.21 9.76
C SER A 119 20.92 11.86 10.41
N LEU A 120 20.88 11.28 11.61
CA LEU A 120 22.08 10.84 12.33
C LEU A 120 22.56 9.46 11.87
N ILE A 121 21.74 8.72 11.11
CA ILE A 121 22.07 7.36 10.67
C ILE A 121 22.98 7.44 9.45
N SER A 122 24.17 6.85 9.54
CA SER A 122 25.09 6.83 8.40
C SER A 122 24.69 5.78 7.35
N GLU A 123 25.12 5.99 6.10
CA GLU A 123 24.94 4.98 5.04
C GLU A 123 25.65 3.66 5.41
N GLU A 124 26.80 3.76 6.10
CA GLU A 124 27.58 2.61 6.53
C GLU A 124 26.81 1.74 7.55
N ASP A 125 26.12 2.36 8.50
CA ASP A 125 25.31 1.65 9.50
C ASP A 125 24.15 0.91 8.84
N LEU A 126 23.45 1.55 7.91
CA LEU A 126 22.39 0.90 7.13
C LEU A 126 22.94 -0.26 6.26
N ARG A 127 24.14 -0.10 5.69
CA ARG A 127 24.78 -1.20 4.95
C ARG A 127 25.13 -2.38 5.85
N LYS A 128 25.68 -2.13 7.05
CA LYS A 128 25.93 -3.15 8.08
C LYS A 128 24.63 -3.84 8.51
N ALA A 129 23.53 -3.11 8.59
CA ALA A 129 22.19 -3.64 8.88
C ALA A 129 21.52 -4.34 7.67
N GLY A 130 22.20 -4.46 6.53
CA GLY A 130 21.73 -5.26 5.39
C GLY A 130 20.79 -4.55 4.42
N PHE A 131 20.75 -3.21 4.42
CA PHE A 131 19.94 -2.41 3.48
C PHE A 131 20.47 -2.45 2.04
N GLY A 132 21.76 -2.74 1.87
CA GLY A 132 22.41 -2.79 0.56
C GLY A 132 22.37 -1.43 -0.13
N TYR A 133 22.03 -1.39 -1.42
CA TYR A 133 21.97 -0.14 -2.17
C TYR A 133 20.91 0.85 -1.65
N ARG A 134 19.88 0.38 -0.92
CA ARG A 134 18.82 1.23 -0.35
C ARG A 134 19.35 2.14 0.75
N ALA A 135 20.47 1.79 1.37
CA ALA A 135 21.14 2.65 2.35
C ALA A 135 21.36 4.05 1.78
N LYS A 136 21.90 4.13 0.56
CA LYS A 136 22.13 5.40 -0.17
C LYS A 136 20.83 6.16 -0.48
N TYR A 137 19.75 5.44 -0.77
CA TYR A 137 18.45 6.06 -1.07
C TYR A 137 17.81 6.65 0.18
N ILE A 138 17.90 5.94 1.31
CA ILE A 138 17.36 6.41 2.58
C ILE A 138 18.14 7.65 3.05
N THR A 139 19.47 7.57 3.14
CA THR A 139 20.27 8.73 3.57
C THR A 139 20.13 9.92 2.63
N GLY A 140 20.16 9.68 1.32
CA GLY A 140 19.94 10.73 0.32
C GLY A 140 18.54 11.36 0.40
N THR A 141 17.51 10.55 0.65
CA THR A 141 16.14 11.05 0.85
C THR A 141 16.04 11.88 2.12
N VAL A 142 16.59 11.42 3.24
CA VAL A 142 16.61 12.17 4.50
C VAL A 142 17.30 13.52 4.32
N THR A 143 18.48 13.56 3.69
CA THR A 143 19.18 14.82 3.37
C THR A 143 18.36 15.73 2.46
N SER A 144 17.70 15.16 1.44
CA SER A 144 16.84 15.93 0.54
C SER A 144 15.65 16.55 1.29
N LEU A 145 15.01 15.79 2.18
CA LEU A 145 13.90 16.26 3.02
C LEU A 145 14.31 17.37 3.98
N GLN A 146 15.48 17.29 4.61
CA GLN A 146 16.00 18.36 5.49
C GLN A 146 16.17 19.70 4.77
N SER A 147 16.34 19.67 3.44
CA SER A 147 16.46 20.87 2.60
C SER A 147 15.11 21.40 2.11
N LYS A 148 14.00 20.73 2.42
CA LYS A 148 12.63 21.16 2.08
C LYS A 148 12.06 22.08 3.18
N PRO A 149 11.01 22.87 2.87
CA PRO A 149 10.32 23.68 3.86
C PRO A 149 9.88 22.88 5.09
N GLY A 150 9.90 23.53 6.26
CA GLY A 150 9.47 22.93 7.53
C GLY A 150 10.24 21.70 7.95
N GLY A 151 11.52 21.60 7.57
CA GLY A 151 12.35 20.43 7.85
C GLY A 151 11.85 19.15 7.17
N GLY A 152 11.13 19.27 6.04
CA GLY A 152 10.66 18.13 5.26
C GLY A 152 9.35 17.49 5.74
N ALA A 153 9.05 17.52 7.04
CA ALA A 153 7.79 17.01 7.57
C ALA A 153 6.59 17.83 7.06
N GLU A 154 6.66 19.16 7.14
CA GLU A 154 5.60 20.03 6.60
C GLU A 154 5.48 19.90 5.07
N TRP A 155 6.61 19.73 4.37
CA TRP A 155 6.59 19.51 2.93
C TRP A 155 5.87 18.22 2.56
N LEU A 156 6.15 17.10 3.25
CA LEU A 156 5.44 15.83 3.02
C LEU A 156 3.95 15.97 3.28
N GLU A 157 3.55 16.59 4.39
CA GLU A 157 2.15 16.79 4.74
C GLU A 157 1.43 17.67 3.70
N SER A 158 2.10 18.71 3.18
CA SER A 158 1.54 19.60 2.17
C SER A 158 1.15 18.88 0.87
N LEU A 159 1.77 17.72 0.57
CA LEU A 159 1.46 16.94 -0.63
C LEU A 159 0.03 16.38 -0.61
N ARG A 160 -0.61 16.25 0.56
CA ARG A 160 -2.03 15.85 0.67
C ARG A 160 -3.00 16.81 -0.02
N GLN A 161 -2.57 18.06 -0.25
CA GLN A 161 -3.39 19.11 -0.85
C GLN A 161 -3.18 19.24 -2.36
N LEU A 162 -2.31 18.43 -2.96
CA LEU A 162 -1.99 18.48 -4.38
C LEU A 162 -2.76 17.41 -5.16
N ASP A 163 -2.85 17.60 -6.47
CA ASP A 163 -3.39 16.58 -7.35
C ASP A 163 -2.40 15.43 -7.52
N LEU A 164 -2.90 14.21 -7.78
CA LEU A 164 -2.11 12.98 -7.84
C LEU A 164 -0.84 13.12 -8.72
N GLN A 165 -0.95 13.72 -9.89
CA GLN A 165 0.22 13.86 -10.79
C GLN A 165 1.31 14.73 -10.15
N GLU A 166 0.95 15.82 -9.50
CA GLU A 166 1.89 16.71 -8.80
C GLU A 166 2.52 15.99 -7.60
N VAL A 167 1.75 15.18 -6.87
CA VAL A 167 2.27 14.33 -5.78
C VAL A 167 3.32 13.35 -6.30
N ILE A 168 3.02 12.65 -7.40
CA ILE A 168 3.94 11.68 -8.00
C ILE A 168 5.22 12.38 -8.46
N ASP A 169 5.10 13.51 -9.16
CA ASP A 169 6.25 14.27 -9.67
C ASP A 169 7.12 14.79 -8.52
N ALA A 170 6.51 15.34 -7.47
CA ALA A 170 7.20 15.82 -6.28
C ALA A 170 7.97 14.69 -5.57
N LEU A 171 7.33 13.54 -5.36
CA LEU A 171 7.95 12.38 -4.70
C LEU A 171 9.07 11.78 -5.55
N CYS A 172 8.93 11.73 -6.87
CA CYS A 172 9.96 11.20 -7.78
C CYS A 172 11.23 12.04 -7.83
N THR A 173 11.24 13.25 -7.23
CA THR A 173 12.48 14.01 -7.03
C THR A 173 13.38 13.41 -5.94
N LEU A 174 12.86 12.55 -5.07
CA LEU A 174 13.59 11.96 -3.96
C LEU A 174 14.44 10.75 -4.41
N PRO A 175 15.67 10.59 -3.87
CA PRO A 175 16.53 9.46 -4.20
C PRO A 175 15.89 8.09 -3.96
N GLY A 176 15.80 7.27 -5.01
CA GLY A 176 15.25 5.90 -4.90
C GLY A 176 13.73 5.82 -4.97
N VAL A 177 13.03 6.96 -5.14
CA VAL A 177 11.59 7.00 -5.36
C VAL A 177 11.31 7.06 -6.86
N GLY A 178 10.84 5.93 -7.41
CA GLY A 178 10.29 5.87 -8.77
C GLY A 178 8.76 5.80 -8.76
N LEU A 179 8.13 5.79 -9.93
CA LEU A 179 6.66 5.83 -10.11
C LEU A 179 5.88 4.89 -9.18
N LYS A 180 6.31 3.63 -9.06
CA LYS A 180 5.65 2.65 -8.18
C LYS A 180 5.75 3.04 -6.70
N VAL A 181 6.93 3.45 -6.26
CA VAL A 181 7.18 3.85 -4.86
C VAL A 181 6.40 5.12 -4.55
N ALA A 182 6.44 6.10 -5.44
CA ALA A 182 5.65 7.33 -5.31
C ALA A 182 4.15 7.03 -5.20
N ALA A 183 3.61 6.15 -6.06
CA ALA A 183 2.21 5.76 -6.02
C ALA A 183 1.84 5.01 -4.72
N CYS A 184 2.74 4.20 -4.16
CA CYS A 184 2.51 3.61 -2.84
C CYS A 184 2.38 4.69 -1.76
N ILE A 185 3.30 5.65 -1.73
CA ILE A 185 3.27 6.73 -0.72
C ILE A 185 2.01 7.58 -0.88
N ALA A 186 1.67 7.92 -2.13
CA ALA A 186 0.46 8.65 -2.47
C ALA A 186 -0.81 7.94 -1.94
N LEU A 187 -0.93 6.63 -2.23
CA LEU A 187 -2.09 5.82 -1.84
C LEU A 187 -2.21 5.62 -0.32
N PHE A 188 -1.08 5.35 0.34
CA PHE A 188 -1.08 4.88 1.73
C PHE A 188 -0.85 5.97 2.77
N SER A 189 -0.51 7.20 2.37
CA SER A 189 -0.21 8.28 3.32
C SER A 189 -0.59 9.69 2.89
N LEU A 190 -0.85 9.95 1.60
CA LEU A 190 -1.07 11.30 1.06
C LEU A 190 -2.48 11.51 0.47
N ASP A 191 -3.46 10.73 0.91
CA ASP A 191 -4.88 10.90 0.58
C ASP A 191 -5.20 10.85 -0.93
N GLN A 192 -4.45 10.06 -1.70
CA GLN A 192 -4.70 9.82 -3.12
C GLN A 192 -5.31 8.42 -3.35
N PRO A 193 -6.63 8.24 -3.11
CA PRO A 193 -7.28 6.92 -3.09
C PRO A 193 -7.35 6.21 -4.45
N ASP A 194 -7.09 6.92 -5.54
CA ASP A 194 -7.05 6.45 -6.92
C ASP A 194 -5.62 6.19 -7.42
N ALA A 195 -4.59 6.46 -6.62
CA ALA A 195 -3.21 6.14 -6.97
C ALA A 195 -3.01 4.62 -7.14
N ILE A 196 -2.39 4.20 -8.25
CA ILE A 196 -2.20 2.79 -8.60
C ILE A 196 -0.70 2.43 -8.62
N PRO A 197 -0.17 1.75 -7.58
CA PRO A 197 1.22 1.29 -7.58
C PRO A 197 1.44 0.11 -8.54
N VAL A 198 1.80 0.41 -9.79
CA VAL A 198 2.02 -0.62 -10.81
C VAL A 198 3.38 -1.30 -10.63
N ASP A 199 3.37 -2.51 -10.10
CA ASP A 199 4.51 -3.44 -10.12
C ASP A 199 4.25 -4.63 -11.06
N THR A 200 5.10 -5.67 -11.00
CA THR A 200 4.95 -6.86 -11.82
C THR A 200 3.69 -7.67 -11.49
N HIS A 201 3.23 -7.68 -10.23
CA HIS A 201 2.01 -8.38 -9.83
C HIS A 201 0.77 -7.63 -10.30
N VAL A 202 0.73 -6.31 -10.12
CA VAL A 202 -0.36 -5.46 -10.61
C VAL A 202 -0.41 -5.48 -12.14
N TRP A 203 0.74 -5.50 -12.81
CA TRP A 203 0.82 -5.72 -14.26
C TRP A 203 0.19 -7.05 -14.68
N GLN A 204 0.48 -8.14 -13.95
CA GLN A 204 -0.13 -9.43 -14.23
C GLN A 204 -1.65 -9.43 -14.00
N ILE A 205 -2.15 -8.74 -12.97
CA ILE A 205 -3.60 -8.58 -12.75
C ILE A 205 -4.20 -7.80 -13.92
N ALA A 206 -3.64 -6.64 -14.25
CA ALA A 206 -4.13 -5.78 -15.32
C ALA A 206 -4.19 -6.52 -16.66
N THR A 207 -3.11 -7.18 -17.06
CA THR A 207 -3.03 -7.91 -18.34
C THR A 207 -3.88 -9.19 -18.38
N ARG A 208 -4.36 -9.69 -17.25
CA ARG A 208 -5.30 -10.83 -17.23
C ARG A 208 -6.76 -10.40 -17.28
N TYR A 209 -7.11 -9.29 -16.61
CA TYR A 209 -8.50 -8.98 -16.29
C TYR A 209 -8.99 -7.63 -16.82
N LEU A 210 -8.11 -6.65 -17.04
CA LEU A 210 -8.49 -5.32 -17.50
C LEU A 210 -8.03 -5.02 -18.94
N LEU A 211 -6.83 -5.46 -19.30
CA LEU A 211 -6.14 -5.15 -20.56
C LEU A 211 -5.53 -6.43 -21.18
N PRO A 212 -6.35 -7.45 -21.52
CA PRO A 212 -5.86 -8.73 -22.05
C PRO A 212 -5.06 -8.60 -23.34
N GLU A 213 -5.28 -7.56 -24.12
CA GLU A 213 -4.52 -7.24 -25.33
C GLU A 213 -3.04 -6.90 -25.06
N LEU A 214 -2.67 -6.59 -23.81
CA LEU A 214 -1.30 -6.31 -23.41
C LEU A 214 -0.56 -7.55 -22.89
N ALA A 215 -1.22 -8.71 -22.82
CA ALA A 215 -0.58 -9.95 -22.38
C ALA A 215 0.65 -10.30 -23.23
N GLY A 216 1.78 -10.56 -22.57
CA GLY A 216 3.07 -10.83 -23.23
C GLY A 216 3.91 -9.59 -23.55
N SER A 217 3.38 -8.37 -23.37
CA SER A 217 4.17 -7.14 -23.50
C SER A 217 5.07 -6.90 -22.29
N GLN A 218 6.18 -6.18 -22.49
CA GLN A 218 7.04 -5.71 -21.40
C GLN A 218 6.45 -4.47 -20.73
N LEU A 219 6.52 -4.42 -19.40
CA LEU A 219 6.09 -3.25 -18.63
C LEU A 219 7.01 -2.06 -18.90
N THR A 220 6.43 -0.93 -19.30
CA THR A 220 7.12 0.34 -19.53
C THR A 220 6.42 1.47 -18.77
N PRO A 221 7.06 2.63 -18.53
CA PRO A 221 6.41 3.76 -17.85
C PRO A 221 5.08 4.19 -18.48
N LYS A 222 5.01 4.22 -19.82
CA LYS A 222 3.77 4.54 -20.54
C LYS A 222 2.67 3.50 -20.29
N LEU A 223 3.03 2.22 -20.19
CA LEU A 223 2.08 1.17 -19.88
C LEU A 223 1.66 1.17 -18.40
N CYS A 224 2.52 1.63 -17.47
CA CYS A 224 2.10 1.86 -16.09
C CYS A 224 0.94 2.87 -16.02
N ILE A 225 1.03 3.98 -16.76
CA ILE A 225 -0.04 5.00 -16.83
C ILE A 225 -1.33 4.38 -17.36
N ARG A 226 -1.25 3.64 -18.48
CA ARG A 226 -2.43 2.96 -19.06
C ARG A 226 -3.06 1.94 -18.09
N VAL A 227 -2.25 1.21 -17.32
CA VAL A 227 -2.76 0.32 -16.27
C VAL A 227 -3.49 1.12 -15.19
N ALA A 228 -2.90 2.22 -14.72
CA ALA A 228 -3.53 3.07 -13.71
C ALA A 228 -4.89 3.61 -14.19
N GLU A 229 -4.94 4.17 -15.41
CA GLU A 229 -6.17 4.64 -16.05
C GLU A 229 -7.23 3.54 -16.16
N ALA A 230 -6.84 2.30 -16.48
CA ALA A 230 -7.78 1.19 -16.58
C ALA A 230 -8.38 0.81 -15.22
N PHE A 231 -7.60 0.84 -14.13
CA PHE A 231 -8.11 0.66 -12.77
C PHE A 231 -9.05 1.80 -12.36
N VAL A 232 -8.66 3.05 -12.60
CA VAL A 232 -9.49 4.23 -12.29
C VAL A 232 -10.81 4.21 -13.08
N SER A 233 -10.75 3.87 -14.37
CA SER A 233 -11.95 3.74 -15.21
C SER A 233 -12.89 2.64 -14.71
N ARG A 234 -12.34 1.57 -14.11
CA ARG A 234 -13.13 0.45 -13.59
C ARG A 234 -13.74 0.74 -12.22
N TYR A 235 -12.95 1.24 -11.28
CA TYR A 235 -13.32 1.31 -9.86
C TYR A 235 -13.58 2.74 -9.35
N GLY A 236 -13.36 3.76 -10.18
CA GLY A 236 -13.62 5.15 -9.86
C GLY A 236 -12.69 5.73 -8.78
N LYS A 237 -13.23 6.63 -7.96
CA LYS A 237 -12.49 7.46 -6.98
C LYS A 237 -11.57 6.67 -6.03
N TYR A 238 -11.93 5.43 -5.69
CA TYR A 238 -11.16 4.61 -4.74
C TYR A 238 -10.43 3.43 -5.43
N ALA A 239 -10.05 3.60 -6.70
CA ALA A 239 -9.46 2.52 -7.48
C ALA A 239 -8.17 1.92 -6.88
N GLY A 240 -7.35 2.70 -6.19
CA GLY A 240 -6.17 2.21 -5.48
C GLY A 240 -6.52 1.25 -4.33
N TRP A 241 -7.68 1.46 -3.69
CA TRP A 241 -8.17 0.58 -2.63
C TRP A 241 -8.65 -0.76 -3.21
N ALA A 242 -9.39 -0.72 -4.32
CA ALA A 242 -9.79 -1.93 -5.04
C ALA A 242 -8.56 -2.71 -5.53
N GLN A 243 -7.60 -2.02 -6.14
CA GLN A 243 -6.34 -2.61 -6.60
C GLN A 243 -5.57 -3.25 -5.44
N THR A 244 -5.51 -2.60 -4.27
CA THR A 244 -4.82 -3.14 -3.09
C THR A 244 -5.41 -4.48 -2.66
N LEU A 245 -6.74 -4.61 -2.64
CA LEU A 245 -7.42 -5.86 -2.29
C LEU A 245 -7.16 -6.95 -3.34
N LEU A 246 -7.24 -6.62 -4.62
CA LEU A 246 -6.92 -7.56 -5.71
C LEU A 246 -5.46 -8.03 -5.64
N PHE A 247 -4.54 -7.15 -5.28
CA PHE A 247 -3.13 -7.48 -5.07
C PHE A 247 -2.95 -8.40 -3.86
N ILE A 248 -3.59 -8.09 -2.72
CA ILE A 248 -3.53 -8.92 -1.50
C ILE A 248 -4.05 -10.32 -1.79
N ALA A 249 -5.14 -10.46 -2.54
CA ALA A 249 -5.67 -11.76 -2.93
C ALA A 249 -4.64 -12.60 -3.71
N GLU A 250 -3.74 -11.97 -4.48
CA GLU A 250 -2.71 -12.66 -5.25
C GLU A 250 -1.47 -13.07 -4.43
N LEU A 251 -1.35 -12.63 -3.17
CA LEU A 251 -0.24 -13.01 -2.30
C LEU A 251 -0.30 -14.52 -1.97
N PRO A 252 0.84 -15.24 -1.95
CA PRO A 252 0.85 -16.68 -1.71
C PRO A 252 0.12 -17.13 -0.43
N SER A 253 0.21 -16.33 0.65
CA SER A 253 -0.47 -16.61 1.91
C SER A 253 -2.00 -16.53 1.78
N GLN A 254 -2.51 -15.61 0.98
CA GLN A 254 -3.95 -15.45 0.75
C GLN A 254 -4.47 -16.44 -0.28
N LYS A 255 -3.68 -16.75 -1.32
CA LYS A 255 -4.01 -17.82 -2.28
C LYS A 255 -4.23 -19.18 -1.62
N ALA A 256 -3.55 -19.45 -0.50
CA ALA A 256 -3.74 -20.69 0.25
C ALA A 256 -5.08 -20.75 1.00
N LEU A 257 -5.68 -19.60 1.31
CA LEU A 257 -6.95 -19.47 2.02
C LEU A 257 -8.14 -19.32 1.07
N LEU A 258 -7.89 -18.85 -0.15
CA LEU A 258 -8.89 -18.67 -1.22
C LEU A 258 -9.01 -19.93 -2.08
N HIS A 259 -10.23 -20.28 -2.49
CA HIS A 259 -10.48 -21.47 -3.32
C HIS A 259 -9.77 -21.41 -4.69
N SER A 260 -9.44 -22.56 -5.27
CA SER A 260 -8.64 -22.64 -6.52
C SER A 260 -9.32 -22.03 -7.75
N HIS A 261 -10.65 -21.90 -7.77
CA HIS A 261 -11.40 -21.37 -8.93
C HIS A 261 -11.09 -19.90 -9.24
N PHE A 262 -10.67 -19.10 -8.25
CA PHE A 262 -10.27 -17.70 -8.41
C PHE A 262 -9.08 -17.47 -9.37
N TRP A 263 -8.34 -18.53 -9.69
CA TRP A 263 -7.11 -18.46 -10.47
C TRP A 263 -7.27 -19.03 -11.89
N ASN A 264 -8.41 -19.67 -12.19
CA ASN A 264 -8.66 -20.39 -13.44
C ASN A 264 -9.53 -19.56 -14.40
N ILE A 265 -8.93 -18.56 -15.04
CA ILE A 265 -9.60 -17.81 -16.14
C ILE A 265 -9.97 -18.73 -17.33
N ARG A 266 -9.33 -19.90 -17.43
CA ARG A 266 -9.53 -20.83 -18.55
C ARG A 266 -10.91 -21.51 -18.58
N GLU A 267 -11.68 -21.53 -17.50
CA GLU A 267 -12.97 -22.25 -17.51
C GLU A 267 -14.17 -21.38 -17.89
N HIS A 268 -14.11 -20.06 -17.70
CA HIS A 268 -15.24 -19.18 -18.07
C HIS A 268 -15.37 -18.90 -19.57
N LYS A 269 -14.30 -19.04 -20.37
CA LYS A 269 -14.40 -19.04 -21.83
C LYS A 269 -14.92 -20.38 -22.38
N ALA A 270 -14.48 -21.50 -21.82
CA ALA A 270 -14.93 -22.82 -22.24
C ALA A 270 -16.42 -23.08 -21.92
N ALA A 271 -16.95 -22.50 -20.84
CA ALA A 271 -18.37 -22.61 -20.51
C ALA A 271 -19.28 -21.74 -21.40
N LYS A 272 -18.79 -20.59 -21.88
CA LYS A 272 -19.53 -19.73 -22.83
C LYS A 272 -19.49 -20.26 -24.26
N GLU A 273 -18.38 -20.87 -24.69
CA GLU A 273 -18.28 -21.51 -26.00
C GLU A 273 -19.12 -22.80 -26.08
N LYS A 274 -19.20 -23.59 -24.99
CA LYS A 274 -20.07 -24.80 -24.96
C LYS A 274 -21.58 -24.51 -24.93
N ASN A 275 -22.00 -23.39 -24.35
CA ASN A 275 -23.43 -23.02 -24.32
C ASN A 275 -23.88 -22.27 -25.59
N GLY A 276 -22.95 -21.74 -26.40
CA GLY A 276 -23.28 -21.10 -27.68
C GLY A 276 -23.42 -22.07 -28.86
N GLU A 277 -22.83 -23.27 -28.77
CA GLU A 277 -22.96 -24.32 -29.81
C GLU A 277 -24.19 -25.23 -29.63
N ALA A 278 -24.85 -25.19 -28.47
CA ALA A 278 -26.02 -26.02 -28.19
C ALA A 278 -27.35 -25.43 -28.70
N ASP A 279 -27.40 -24.13 -29.01
CA ASP A 279 -28.59 -23.42 -29.52
C ASP A 279 -28.57 -23.19 -31.05
N ALA A 280 -27.64 -23.83 -31.77
CA ALA A 280 -27.49 -23.73 -33.23
C ALA A 280 -27.59 -25.08 -33.95
N ARG A 281 -28.43 -26.01 -33.47
CA ARG A 281 -28.81 -27.24 -34.17
C ARG A 281 -30.30 -27.52 -34.12
#